data_AF-A0A382QZX3-F1
#
_entry.id   AF-A0A382QZX3-F1
#
_cell.length_a   1.000
_cell.length_b   1.000
_cell.length_c   1.000
_cell.angle_alpha   90.00
_cell.angle_beta   90.00
_cell.angle_gamma   90.00
#
_symmetry.space_group_name_H-M   'P 1'
#
loop_
_entity.id
_entity.type
_entity.pdbx_description
1 polymer ?
#
loop_
_entity_poly.entity_id
_entity_poly.type
_entity_poly.pdbx_seq_one_letter_code
_entity_poly.pdbx_strand_id
1 'polypeptide(L)'
;MKLFNSLLTATVPFLPKWMVRPFALPYVAGDTIDEALETAESVIRQGFSVTMDILGEHTPDIKFSHKITDDYCSLYNLITQKNLDCTISLKLTHLGLDISKELAVDNLNKIIESARAGNLGLTIDMENSFYISQTLNMYKTALMSYENTGTVLQAYLHRSMDDLKQIMSPKLRLRICKGIYLEDEKIAFQNGKQINQNYIALCQTLLEGDGFAEIATHDTELIHHLDQWISENHIPM
;
A
#
# COMPACT_ATOMS: atom_id res chain seq x y z
N MET A 1 19.34 3.29 25.24
CA MET A 1 18.93 3.03 23.84
C MET A 1 17.58 3.68 23.49
N LYS A 2 16.49 3.48 24.24
CA LYS A 2 15.17 4.11 23.95
C LYS A 2 15.17 5.66 23.97
N LEU A 3 15.82 6.28 24.96
CA LEU A 3 15.90 7.75 25.09
C LEU A 3 16.72 8.40 23.96
N PHE A 4 17.83 7.77 23.54
CA PHE A 4 18.69 8.28 22.47
C PHE A 4 18.01 8.18 21.10
N ASN A 5 17.28 7.08 20.85
CA ASN A 5 16.47 6.92 19.64
C ASN A 5 15.31 7.93 19.58
N SER A 6 14.68 8.23 20.72
CA SER A 6 13.58 9.22 20.81
C SER A 6 14.06 10.65 20.52
N LEU A 7 15.24 11.03 21.01
CA LEU A 7 15.81 12.36 20.78
C LEU A 7 16.28 12.54 19.32
N LEU A 8 16.85 11.49 18.73
CA LEU A 8 17.19 11.45 17.30
C LEU A 8 15.93 11.54 16.42
N THR A 9 14.89 10.74 16.69
CA THR A 9 13.63 10.82 15.93
C THR A 9 12.96 12.18 16.05
N ALA A 10 13.01 12.82 17.22
CA ALA A 10 12.45 14.16 17.41
C ALA A 10 13.23 15.26 16.65
N THR A 11 14.51 15.04 16.34
CA THR A 11 15.36 16.04 15.68
C THR A 11 15.42 15.86 14.15
N VAL A 12 15.19 14.64 13.64
CA VAL A 12 15.19 14.33 12.19
C VAL A 12 14.30 15.25 11.35
N PRO A 13 13.05 15.60 11.73
CA PRO A 13 12.21 16.51 10.95
C PRO A 13 12.80 17.92 10.76
N PHE A 14 13.70 18.33 11.65
CA PHE A 14 14.33 19.65 11.64
C PHE A 14 15.68 19.66 10.93
N LEU A 15 16.19 18.50 10.50
CA LEU A 15 17.45 18.41 9.78
C LEU A 15 17.25 18.84 8.32
N PRO A 16 18.19 19.60 7.74
CA PRO A 16 18.16 19.90 6.32
C PRO A 16 18.12 18.63 5.46
N LYS A 17 17.31 18.65 4.39
CA LYS A 17 17.13 17.48 3.49
C LYS A 17 18.45 16.85 3.04
N TRP A 18 19.48 17.66 2.74
CA TRP A 18 20.79 17.16 2.30
C TRP A 18 21.51 16.28 3.34
N MET A 19 21.21 16.45 4.64
CA MET A 19 21.83 15.66 5.71
C MET A 19 21.07 14.36 5.97
N VAL A 20 19.78 14.31 5.66
CA VAL A 20 18.95 13.10 5.76
C VAL A 20 19.02 12.26 4.48
N ARG A 21 19.25 12.90 3.32
CA ARG A 21 19.28 12.27 2.00
C ARG A 21 20.16 11.02 1.94
N PRO A 22 21.42 10.99 2.42
CA PRO A 22 22.24 9.77 2.37
C PRO A 22 21.63 8.55 3.07
N PHE A 23 20.83 8.78 4.12
CA PHE A 23 20.16 7.73 4.87
C PHE A 23 18.84 7.30 4.23
N ALA A 24 18.20 8.19 3.47
CA ALA A 24 16.96 7.91 2.73
C ALA A 24 17.20 7.24 1.38
N LEU A 25 18.36 7.49 0.73
CA LEU A 25 18.68 6.98 -0.61
C LEU A 25 18.49 5.46 -0.80
N PRO A 26 18.80 4.57 0.18
CA PRO A 26 18.54 3.15 0.00
C PRO A 26 17.05 2.77 -0.04
N TYR A 27 16.17 3.68 0.40
CA TYR A 27 14.74 3.42 0.63
C TYR A 27 13.83 4.32 -0.23
N VAL A 28 14.37 5.32 -0.93
CA VAL A 28 13.63 6.27 -1.76
C VAL A 28 14.24 6.30 -3.14
N ALA A 29 13.43 6.00 -4.15
CA ALA A 29 13.87 5.86 -5.54
C ALA A 29 14.32 7.18 -6.18
N GLY A 30 13.85 8.32 -5.68
CA GLY A 30 14.19 9.65 -6.19
C GLY A 30 13.32 10.75 -5.59
N ASP A 31 13.72 12.00 -5.83
CA ASP A 31 12.94 13.20 -5.51
C ASP A 31 12.02 13.63 -6.68
N THR A 32 12.19 13.01 -7.86
CA THR A 32 11.42 13.30 -9.08
C THR A 32 10.83 12.04 -9.69
N ILE A 33 9.80 12.20 -10.52
CA ILE A 33 9.19 11.09 -11.26
C ILE A 33 10.23 10.40 -12.17
N ASP A 34 11.09 11.17 -12.84
CA ASP A 34 12.10 10.61 -13.74
C ASP A 34 13.11 9.72 -12.99
N GLU A 35 13.63 10.18 -11.85
CA GLU A 35 14.53 9.38 -11.00
C GLU A 35 13.84 8.10 -10.48
N ALA A 36 12.56 8.19 -10.11
CA ALA A 36 11.78 7.04 -9.69
C ALA A 36 11.60 6.01 -10.82
N LEU A 37 11.34 6.48 -12.05
CA LEU A 37 11.20 5.63 -13.23
C LEU A 37 12.52 4.96 -13.62
N GLU A 38 13.66 5.67 -13.55
CA GLU A 38 14.98 5.08 -13.80
C GLU A 38 15.30 3.95 -12.80
N THR A 39 14.95 4.16 -11.54
CA THR A 39 15.09 3.14 -10.49
C THR A 39 14.16 1.96 -10.75
N ALA A 40 12.88 2.21 -11.09
CA ALA A 40 11.92 1.15 -11.42
C ALA A 40 12.40 0.31 -12.60
N GLU A 41 12.87 0.94 -13.68
CA GLU A 41 13.46 0.24 -14.84
C GLU A 41 14.67 -0.63 -14.43
N SER A 42 15.51 -0.16 -13.50
CA SER A 42 16.64 -0.93 -13.00
C SER A 42 16.22 -2.17 -12.21
N VAL A 43 15.16 -2.07 -11.41
CA VAL A 43 14.59 -3.20 -10.65
C VAL A 43 13.89 -4.19 -11.57
N ILE A 44 13.15 -3.71 -12.57
CA ILE A 44 12.50 -4.54 -13.60
C ILE A 44 13.53 -5.33 -14.41
N ARG A 45 14.65 -4.71 -14.79
CA ARG A 45 15.76 -5.41 -15.47
C ARG A 45 16.39 -6.53 -14.65
N GLN A 46 16.24 -6.51 -13.32
CA GLN A 46 16.68 -7.58 -12.43
C GLN A 46 15.67 -8.73 -12.29
N GLY A 47 14.49 -8.62 -12.93
CA GLY A 47 13.44 -9.63 -12.94
C GLY A 47 12.38 -9.47 -11.87
N PHE A 48 12.31 -8.31 -11.20
CA PHE A 48 11.29 -8.00 -10.20
C PHE A 48 10.20 -7.10 -10.79
N SER A 49 8.93 -7.36 -10.50
CA SER A 49 7.85 -6.38 -10.70
C SER A 49 7.96 -5.24 -9.69
N VAL A 50 7.45 -4.07 -10.04
CA VAL A 50 7.57 -2.85 -9.21
C VAL A 50 6.19 -2.31 -8.82
N THR A 51 6.08 -1.78 -7.61
CA THR A 51 5.01 -0.86 -7.23
C THR A 51 5.65 0.48 -6.83
N MET A 52 5.11 1.59 -7.31
CA MET A 52 5.56 2.93 -6.94
C MET A 52 4.55 3.62 -6.02
N ASP A 53 5.03 4.51 -5.16
CA ASP A 53 4.22 5.34 -4.25
C ASP A 53 4.79 6.76 -4.27
N ILE A 54 3.93 7.77 -4.37
CA ILE A 54 4.35 9.16 -4.20
C ILE A 54 4.31 9.44 -2.70
N LEU A 55 5.50 9.53 -2.10
CA LEU A 55 5.65 9.65 -0.65
C LEU A 55 4.85 10.83 -0.09
N GLY A 56 3.90 10.51 0.79
CA GLY A 56 3.08 11.48 1.50
C GLY A 56 1.78 10.86 1.99
N GLU A 57 1.26 11.44 3.06
CA GLU A 57 -0.05 11.20 3.64
C GLU A 57 -0.58 12.57 4.11
N HIS A 58 -1.90 12.68 4.28
CA HIS A 58 -2.56 13.91 4.74
C HIS A 58 -2.23 15.17 3.92
N THR A 59 -3.11 15.55 3.01
CA THR A 59 -2.96 16.81 2.27
C THR A 59 -3.34 18.04 3.10
N PRO A 60 -2.56 19.15 3.07
CA PRO A 60 -2.84 20.36 3.84
C PRO A 60 -4.05 21.15 3.31
N ASP A 61 -4.32 21.06 2.01
CA ASP A 61 -5.42 21.77 1.36
C ASP A 61 -5.88 21.07 0.07
N ILE A 62 -6.98 21.60 -0.50
CA ILE A 62 -7.58 21.09 -1.73
C ILE A 62 -6.61 21.21 -2.92
N LYS A 63 -5.86 22.31 -2.99
CA LYS A 63 -4.94 22.57 -4.11
C LYS A 63 -3.80 21.55 -4.14
N PHE A 64 -3.24 21.21 -2.99
CA PHE A 64 -2.21 20.19 -2.87
C PHE A 64 -2.77 18.80 -3.23
N SER A 65 -3.99 18.47 -2.81
CA SER A 65 -4.65 17.21 -3.18
C SER A 65 -4.80 17.05 -4.69
N HIS A 66 -5.17 18.12 -5.39
CA HIS A 66 -5.26 18.11 -6.86
C HIS A 66 -3.88 18.01 -7.50
N LYS A 67 -2.87 18.71 -6.98
CA LYS A 67 -1.51 18.61 -7.49
C LYS A 67 -0.98 17.17 -7.40
N ILE A 68 -1.16 16.50 -6.26
CA ILE A 68 -0.73 15.11 -6.08
C ILE A 68 -1.52 14.17 -6.98
N THR A 69 -2.81 14.42 -7.16
CA THR A 69 -3.64 13.69 -8.12
C THR A 69 -3.09 13.81 -9.55
N ASP A 70 -2.71 15.02 -9.97
CA ASP A 70 -2.11 15.26 -11.29
C ASP A 70 -0.72 14.60 -11.41
N ASP A 71 0.06 14.55 -10.34
CA ASP A 71 1.34 13.84 -10.29
C ASP A 71 1.15 12.32 -10.47
N TYR A 72 0.14 11.71 -9.81
CA TYR A 72 -0.22 10.30 -10.02
C TYR A 72 -0.69 10.01 -11.46
N CYS A 73 -1.55 10.87 -12.02
CA CYS A 73 -1.98 10.74 -13.41
C CYS A 73 -0.80 10.83 -14.39
N SER A 74 0.13 11.76 -14.14
CA SER A 74 1.35 11.92 -14.93
C SER A 74 2.26 10.68 -14.83
N LEU A 75 2.38 10.11 -13.63
CA LEU A 75 3.13 8.88 -13.40
C LEU A 75 2.55 7.70 -14.18
N TYR A 76 1.23 7.49 -14.14
CA TYR A 76 0.56 6.46 -14.95
C TYR A 76 0.80 6.63 -16.45
N ASN A 77 0.70 7.87 -16.96
CA ASN A 77 0.97 8.16 -18.37
C ASN A 77 2.40 7.79 -18.76
N LEU A 78 3.39 8.13 -17.94
CA LEU A 78 4.80 7.83 -18.21
C LEU A 78 5.12 6.34 -18.13
N ILE A 79 4.56 5.63 -17.13
CA ILE A 79 4.67 4.16 -17.04
C ILE A 79 4.11 3.51 -18.31
N THR A 80 2.95 3.97 -18.76
CA THR A 80 2.29 3.46 -19.98
C THR A 80 3.14 3.71 -21.22
N GLN A 81 3.66 4.93 -21.39
CA GLN A 81 4.50 5.30 -22.54
C GLN A 81 5.80 4.48 -22.59
N LYS A 82 6.38 4.18 -21.43
CA LYS A 82 7.59 3.37 -21.30
C LYS A 82 7.31 1.86 -21.28
N ASN A 83 6.05 1.44 -21.24
CA ASN A 83 5.60 0.06 -21.13
C ASN A 83 6.31 -0.69 -19.98
N LEU A 84 6.35 -0.07 -18.78
CA LEU A 84 6.96 -0.68 -17.60
C LEU A 84 5.98 -1.58 -16.85
N ASP A 85 6.47 -2.74 -16.39
CA ASP A 85 5.74 -3.61 -15.46
C ASP A 85 5.73 -2.99 -14.05
N CYS A 86 4.84 -2.02 -13.86
CA CYS A 86 4.75 -1.24 -12.64
C CYS A 86 3.30 -0.95 -12.25
N THR A 87 2.97 -1.17 -10.98
CA THR A 87 1.72 -0.72 -10.36
C THR A 87 1.96 0.53 -9.51
N ILE A 88 0.88 1.16 -9.05
CA ILE A 88 0.95 2.30 -8.13
C ILE A 88 0.17 2.00 -6.85
N SER A 89 0.75 2.33 -5.70
CA SER A 89 0.09 2.44 -4.40
C SER A 89 -0.23 3.90 -4.12
N LEU A 90 -1.35 4.16 -3.45
CA LEU A 90 -1.70 5.51 -2.97
C LEU A 90 -2.46 5.46 -1.65
N LYS A 91 -2.49 6.60 -0.96
CA LYS A 91 -3.21 6.80 0.30
C LYS A 91 -4.34 7.80 0.10
N LEU A 92 -5.52 7.54 0.64
CA LEU A 92 -6.71 8.36 0.39
C LEU A 92 -6.62 9.71 1.10
N THR A 93 -5.93 9.80 2.24
CA THR A 93 -5.66 11.08 2.91
C THR A 93 -4.79 12.00 2.06
N HIS A 94 -3.88 11.45 1.26
CA HIS A 94 -3.08 12.21 0.30
C HIS A 94 -3.94 12.79 -0.83
N LEU A 95 -5.08 12.15 -1.13
CA LEU A 95 -6.08 12.60 -2.09
C LEU A 95 -7.17 13.51 -1.49
N GLY A 96 -7.09 13.84 -0.19
CA GLY A 96 -8.03 14.77 0.44
C GLY A 96 -9.13 14.14 1.30
N LEU A 97 -8.99 12.87 1.70
CA LEU A 97 -9.99 12.21 2.56
C LEU A 97 -10.25 12.96 3.88
N ASP A 98 -9.24 13.61 4.44
CA ASP A 98 -9.38 14.44 5.65
C ASP A 98 -10.18 15.73 5.45
N ILE A 99 -10.23 16.23 4.21
CA ILE A 99 -10.92 17.46 3.86
C ILE A 99 -12.38 17.13 3.55
N SER A 100 -12.62 16.24 2.60
CA SER A 100 -13.95 15.69 2.33
C SER A 100 -13.86 14.37 1.56
N LYS A 101 -14.85 13.52 1.80
CA LYS A 101 -14.98 12.25 1.07
C LYS A 101 -15.17 12.48 -0.42
N GLU A 102 -15.95 13.49 -0.80
CA GLU A 102 -16.25 13.83 -2.19
C GLU A 102 -14.97 14.21 -2.95
N LEU A 103 -14.10 15.01 -2.33
CA LEU A 103 -12.82 15.39 -2.91
C LEU A 103 -11.93 14.16 -3.17
N ALA A 104 -11.81 13.27 -2.18
CA ALA A 104 -11.03 12.05 -2.31
C ALA A 104 -11.58 11.11 -3.40
N VAL A 105 -12.90 11.00 -3.52
CA VAL A 105 -13.56 10.21 -4.57
C VAL A 105 -13.29 10.81 -5.96
N ASP A 106 -13.44 12.12 -6.12
CA ASP A 106 -13.22 12.79 -7.41
C ASP A 106 -11.75 12.67 -7.85
N ASN A 107 -10.81 12.85 -6.92
CA ASN A 107 -9.39 12.68 -7.16
C ASN A 107 -9.04 11.22 -7.50
N LEU A 108 -9.55 10.26 -6.74
CA LEU A 108 -9.35 8.83 -7.00
C LEU A 108 -9.88 8.43 -8.38
N ASN A 109 -11.05 8.91 -8.78
CA ASN A 109 -11.62 8.60 -10.09
C ASN A 109 -10.73 9.09 -11.24
N LYS A 110 -10.13 10.29 -11.14
CA LYS A 110 -9.17 10.77 -12.15
C LYS A 110 -7.95 9.87 -12.28
N ILE A 111 -7.45 9.37 -11.16
CA ILE A 111 -6.31 8.43 -11.13
C ILE A 111 -6.72 7.09 -11.76
N ILE A 112 -7.91 6.58 -11.43
CA ILE A 112 -8.45 5.36 -12.03
C ILE A 112 -8.58 5.47 -13.55
N GLU A 113 -9.03 6.62 -14.09
CA GLU A 113 -9.08 6.82 -15.54
C GLU A 113 -7.69 6.71 -16.18
N SER A 114 -6.67 7.27 -15.53
CA SER A 114 -5.28 7.20 -16.01
C SER A 114 -4.72 5.77 -15.92
N ALA A 115 -5.01 5.06 -14.83
CA ALA A 115 -4.64 3.66 -14.66
C ALA A 115 -5.30 2.77 -15.73
N ARG A 116 -6.61 2.98 -15.98
CA ARG A 116 -7.39 2.24 -16.99
C ARG A 116 -6.85 2.45 -18.39
N ALA A 117 -6.44 3.67 -18.74
CA ALA A 117 -5.87 3.97 -20.07
C ALA A 117 -4.60 3.15 -20.38
N GLY A 118 -3.79 2.85 -19.35
CA GLY A 118 -2.60 2.00 -19.46
C GLY A 118 -2.83 0.51 -19.15
N ASN A 119 -4.03 0.13 -18.72
CA ASN A 119 -4.33 -1.17 -18.12
C ASN A 119 -3.39 -1.54 -16.95
N LEU A 120 -3.07 -0.56 -16.09
CA LEU A 120 -2.11 -0.69 -14.99
C LEU A 120 -2.80 -0.83 -13.63
N GLY A 121 -2.22 -1.62 -12.74
CA GLY A 121 -2.75 -1.84 -11.39
C GLY A 121 -2.70 -0.61 -10.49
N LEU A 122 -3.71 -0.49 -9.63
CA LEU A 122 -3.80 0.50 -8.55
C LEU A 122 -3.99 -0.22 -7.21
N THR A 123 -3.30 0.18 -6.15
CA THR A 123 -3.53 -0.31 -4.78
C THR A 123 -3.87 0.84 -3.86
N ILE A 124 -5.03 0.77 -3.22
CA ILE A 124 -5.40 1.72 -2.16
C ILE A 124 -4.80 1.21 -0.85
N ASP A 125 -3.75 1.87 -0.38
CA ASP A 125 -3.04 1.54 0.86
C ASP A 125 -3.97 1.73 2.07
N MET A 126 -3.78 0.86 3.06
CA MET A 126 -4.52 0.96 4.32
C MET A 126 -3.75 1.81 5.32
N GLU A 127 -4.39 2.88 5.77
CA GLU A 127 -3.86 3.84 6.73
C GLU A 127 -4.24 3.40 8.17
N ASN A 128 -4.21 4.32 9.14
CA ASN A 128 -4.55 3.98 10.53
C ASN A 128 -6.03 3.59 10.71
N SER A 129 -6.37 3.08 11.89
CA SER A 129 -7.67 2.48 12.21
C SER A 129 -8.88 3.40 12.00
N PHE A 130 -8.66 4.72 12.06
CA PHE A 130 -9.70 5.72 11.84
C PHE A 130 -10.26 5.66 10.41
N TYR A 131 -9.43 5.38 9.40
CA TYR A 131 -9.83 5.44 7.99
C TYR A 131 -10.33 4.10 7.42
N ILE A 132 -10.04 2.96 8.07
CA ILE A 132 -10.24 1.62 7.50
C ILE A 132 -11.63 1.42 6.90
N SER A 133 -12.67 1.72 7.65
CA SER A 133 -14.04 1.52 7.18
C SER A 133 -14.35 2.41 5.96
N GLN A 134 -13.82 3.62 5.90
CA GLN A 134 -14.00 4.51 4.75
C GLN A 134 -13.19 4.02 3.54
N THR A 135 -11.94 3.61 3.76
CA THR A 135 -11.06 3.03 2.74
C THR A 135 -11.68 1.79 2.10
N LEU A 136 -12.16 0.83 2.89
CA LEU A 136 -12.79 -0.38 2.37
C LEU A 136 -14.08 -0.09 1.59
N ASN A 137 -14.87 0.90 2.02
CA ASN A 137 -16.06 1.32 1.27
C ASN A 137 -15.69 1.96 -0.07
N MET A 138 -14.68 2.84 -0.09
CA MET A 138 -14.19 3.46 -1.33
C MET A 138 -13.55 2.43 -2.26
N TYR A 139 -12.79 1.48 -1.72
CA TYR A 139 -12.24 0.35 -2.47
C TYR A 139 -13.33 -0.45 -3.17
N LYS A 140 -14.43 -0.82 -2.48
CA LYS A 140 -15.54 -1.56 -3.11
C LYS A 140 -16.13 -0.79 -4.30
N THR A 141 -16.30 0.52 -4.17
CA THR A 141 -16.77 1.38 -5.27
C THR A 141 -15.76 1.45 -6.41
N ALA A 142 -14.47 1.62 -6.09
CA ALA A 142 -13.39 1.68 -7.08
C ALA A 142 -13.26 0.36 -7.85
N LEU A 143 -13.33 -0.79 -7.18
CA LEU A 143 -13.26 -2.12 -7.80
C LEU A 143 -14.39 -2.35 -8.81
N MET A 144 -15.60 -1.85 -8.53
CA MET A 144 -16.72 -1.92 -9.49
C MET A 144 -16.48 -1.06 -10.74
N SER A 145 -15.70 0.02 -10.62
CA SER A 145 -15.34 0.90 -11.73
C SER A 145 -14.14 0.36 -12.51
N TYR A 146 -13.15 -0.22 -11.82
CA TYR A 146 -11.92 -0.70 -12.40
C TYR A 146 -11.39 -1.94 -11.68
N GLU A 147 -11.40 -3.07 -12.38
CA GLU A 147 -11.13 -4.39 -11.79
C GLU A 147 -9.67 -4.59 -11.35
N ASN A 148 -8.71 -3.83 -11.90
CA ASN A 148 -7.30 -3.87 -11.46
C ASN A 148 -7.04 -2.97 -10.24
N THR A 149 -8.06 -2.73 -9.42
CA THR A 149 -7.94 -2.01 -8.14
C THR A 149 -7.79 -3.02 -7.01
N GLY A 150 -6.69 -2.93 -6.27
CA GLY A 150 -6.44 -3.67 -5.05
C GLY A 150 -6.55 -2.80 -3.79
N THR A 151 -6.44 -3.44 -2.64
CA THR A 151 -6.33 -2.77 -1.34
C THR A 151 -5.43 -3.55 -0.39
N VAL A 152 -5.36 -3.13 0.87
CA VAL A 152 -4.46 -3.69 1.89
C VAL A 152 -5.25 -4.03 3.15
N LEU A 153 -4.92 -5.14 3.82
CA LEU A 153 -5.32 -5.42 5.20
C LEU A 153 -4.11 -5.58 6.11
N GLN A 154 -4.29 -5.23 7.39
CA GLN A 154 -3.22 -5.16 8.38
C GLN A 154 -3.42 -6.21 9.47
N ALA A 155 -2.54 -7.21 9.53
CA ALA A 155 -2.69 -8.39 10.39
C ALA A 155 -2.72 -8.10 11.90
N TYR A 156 -2.19 -6.96 12.36
CA TYR A 156 -2.26 -6.58 13.76
C TYR A 156 -3.66 -6.19 14.26
N LEU A 157 -4.67 -5.97 13.40
CA LEU A 157 -5.99 -5.55 13.84
C LEU A 157 -6.90 -6.75 14.13
N HIS A 158 -7.69 -6.65 15.20
CA HIS A 158 -8.68 -7.65 15.56
C HIS A 158 -9.75 -7.85 14.46
N ARG A 159 -10.10 -6.77 13.76
CA ARG A 159 -11.17 -6.74 12.74
C ARG A 159 -10.79 -7.33 11.37
N SER A 160 -9.49 -7.50 11.08
CA SER A 160 -9.04 -7.77 9.70
C SER A 160 -9.56 -9.08 9.12
N MET A 161 -9.75 -10.12 9.94
CA MET A 161 -10.31 -11.38 9.45
C MET A 161 -11.77 -11.22 9.01
N ASP A 162 -12.55 -10.41 9.74
CA ASP A 162 -13.94 -10.14 9.38
C ASP A 162 -14.02 -9.21 8.16
N ASP A 163 -13.13 -8.22 8.06
CA ASP A 163 -13.02 -7.38 6.87
C ASP A 163 -12.64 -8.20 5.63
N LEU A 164 -11.69 -9.15 5.74
CA LEU A 164 -11.30 -10.07 4.65
C LEU A 164 -12.51 -10.85 4.15
N LYS A 165 -13.27 -11.49 5.05
CA LYS A 165 -14.46 -12.26 4.69
C LYS A 165 -15.52 -11.42 3.98
N GLN A 166 -15.63 -10.13 4.32
CA GLN A 166 -16.59 -9.22 3.68
C GLN A 166 -16.18 -8.72 2.30
N ILE A 167 -14.89 -8.77 1.95
CA ILE A 167 -14.37 -8.30 0.65
C ILE A 167 -13.92 -9.43 -0.26
N MET A 168 -13.95 -10.68 0.21
CA MET A 168 -13.57 -11.87 -0.55
C MET A 168 -14.38 -11.95 -1.85
N SER A 169 -13.67 -12.03 -2.97
CA SER A 169 -14.27 -12.21 -4.29
C SER A 169 -13.21 -12.64 -5.32
N PRO A 170 -13.61 -13.19 -6.47
CA PRO A 170 -12.68 -13.53 -7.55
C PRO A 170 -11.90 -12.34 -8.15
N LYS A 171 -12.38 -11.11 -7.92
CA LYS A 171 -11.71 -9.88 -8.37
C LYS A 171 -10.81 -9.27 -7.30
N LEU A 172 -10.77 -9.85 -6.10
CA LEU A 172 -10.01 -9.31 -4.98
C LEU A 172 -8.51 -9.44 -5.28
N ARG A 173 -7.81 -8.31 -5.30
CA ARG A 173 -6.36 -8.23 -5.23
C ARG A 173 -5.99 -7.60 -3.90
N LEU A 174 -5.48 -8.41 -2.96
CA LEU A 174 -5.29 -7.96 -1.59
C LEU A 174 -3.87 -8.13 -1.12
N ARG A 175 -3.28 -7.02 -0.67
CA ARG A 175 -2.03 -7.02 0.07
C ARG A 175 -2.27 -7.27 1.54
N ILE A 176 -1.47 -8.16 2.12
CA ILE A 176 -1.49 -8.44 3.56
C ILE A 176 -0.15 -7.98 4.14
N CYS A 177 -0.20 -7.02 5.04
CA CYS A 177 0.96 -6.55 5.81
C CYS A 177 0.73 -6.75 7.31
N LYS A 178 1.76 -6.57 8.15
CA LYS A 178 1.57 -6.63 9.61
C LYS A 178 0.76 -5.46 10.16
N GLY A 179 0.94 -4.27 9.59
CA GLY A 179 0.48 -3.00 10.16
C GLY A 179 1.63 -2.22 10.80
N ILE A 180 1.62 -0.90 10.66
CA ILE A 180 2.75 -0.02 11.05
C ILE A 180 2.34 1.12 11.99
N TYR A 181 1.05 1.40 12.13
CA TYR A 181 0.55 2.49 12.96
C TYR A 181 0.54 2.09 14.44
N LEU A 182 0.52 3.09 15.34
CA LEU A 182 0.39 2.85 16.77
C LEU A 182 -1.10 2.87 17.14
N GLU A 183 -1.65 1.70 17.47
CA GLU A 183 -3.08 1.52 17.76
C GLU A 183 -3.31 1.01 19.18
N ASP A 184 -4.48 1.31 19.74
CA ASP A 184 -4.89 0.86 21.08
C ASP A 184 -5.05 -0.68 21.14
N GLU A 185 -4.70 -1.28 22.27
CA GLU A 185 -4.77 -2.72 22.48
C GLU A 185 -6.19 -3.31 22.34
N LYS A 186 -7.23 -2.48 22.49
CA LYS A 186 -8.63 -2.91 22.28
C LYS A 186 -8.92 -3.24 20.82
N ILE A 187 -8.18 -2.64 19.88
CA ILE A 187 -8.41 -2.80 18.44
C ILE A 187 -7.25 -3.51 17.73
N ALA A 188 -6.07 -3.59 18.35
CA ALA A 188 -4.89 -4.18 17.76
C ALA A 188 -4.11 -5.09 18.73
N PHE A 189 -3.65 -6.23 18.21
CA PHE A 189 -2.71 -7.11 18.87
C PHE A 189 -1.38 -6.37 19.12
N GLN A 190 -0.92 -6.37 20.36
CA GLN A 190 0.38 -5.79 20.74
C GLN A 190 1.51 -6.84 20.73
N ASN A 191 1.15 -8.12 20.75
CA ASN A 191 2.09 -9.23 20.79
C ASN A 191 2.48 -9.68 19.38
N GLY A 192 3.79 -9.67 19.09
CA GLY A 192 4.32 -10.10 17.78
C GLY A 192 3.92 -11.53 17.36
N LYS A 193 3.77 -12.47 18.30
CA LYS A 193 3.31 -13.83 17.97
C LYS A 193 1.84 -13.85 17.55
N GLN A 194 0.99 -13.07 18.23
CA GLN A 194 -0.43 -12.95 17.85
C GLN A 194 -0.57 -12.27 16.48
N ILE A 195 0.23 -11.23 16.21
CA ILE A 195 0.28 -10.58 14.89
C ILE A 195 0.70 -11.59 13.82
N ASN A 196 1.76 -12.36 14.06
CA ASN A 196 2.25 -13.38 13.12
C ASN A 196 1.21 -14.49 12.88
N GLN A 197 0.53 -14.97 13.93
CA GLN A 197 -0.55 -15.95 13.81
C GLN A 197 -1.71 -15.42 12.97
N ASN A 198 -2.15 -14.18 13.21
CA ASN A 198 -3.22 -13.58 12.42
C ASN A 198 -2.79 -13.30 10.98
N TYR A 199 -1.52 -12.93 10.75
CA TYR A 199 -0.95 -12.74 9.41
C TYR A 199 -1.03 -14.03 8.60
N ILE A 200 -0.60 -15.15 9.19
CA ILE A 200 -0.69 -16.48 8.56
C ILE A 200 -2.15 -16.82 8.27
N ALA A 201 -3.05 -16.65 9.26
CA ALA A 201 -4.46 -16.97 9.09
C ALA A 201 -5.13 -16.16 7.96
N LEU A 202 -4.81 -14.86 7.84
CA LEU A 202 -5.30 -14.02 6.75
C LEU A 202 -4.78 -14.48 5.39
N CYS A 203 -3.49 -14.81 5.30
CA CYS A 203 -2.88 -15.29 4.05
C CYS A 203 -3.51 -16.62 3.61
N GLN A 204 -3.60 -17.60 4.52
CA GLN A 204 -4.24 -18.89 4.25
C GLN A 204 -5.69 -18.72 3.81
N THR A 205 -6.47 -17.92 4.55
CA THR A 205 -7.88 -17.67 4.21
C THR A 205 -8.03 -17.02 2.83
N LEU A 206 -7.12 -16.13 2.44
CA LEU A 206 -7.13 -15.50 1.11
C LEU A 206 -6.74 -16.49 0.01
N LEU A 207 -5.69 -17.29 0.24
CA LEU A 207 -5.16 -18.26 -0.71
C LEU A 207 -6.07 -19.48 -0.92
N GLU A 208 -6.86 -19.87 0.08
CA GLU A 208 -7.92 -20.88 -0.06
C GLU A 208 -9.16 -20.35 -0.79
N GLY A 209 -9.30 -19.03 -0.88
CA GLY A 209 -10.39 -18.35 -1.59
C GLY A 209 -10.07 -18.07 -3.06
N ASP A 210 -10.94 -17.30 -3.71
CA ASP A 210 -10.81 -16.96 -5.14
C ASP A 210 -10.00 -15.67 -5.40
N GLY A 211 -9.42 -15.07 -4.36
CA GLY A 211 -8.70 -13.80 -4.46
C GLY A 211 -7.21 -13.97 -4.75
N PHE A 212 -6.56 -12.89 -5.20
CA PHE A 212 -5.12 -12.82 -5.38
C PHE A 212 -4.44 -12.21 -4.15
N ALA A 213 -3.44 -12.92 -3.60
CA ALA A 213 -2.69 -12.50 -2.42
C ALA A 213 -1.37 -11.81 -2.77
N GLU A 214 -1.15 -10.59 -2.25
CA GLU A 214 0.19 -9.99 -2.16
C GLU A 214 0.71 -10.09 -0.72
N ILE A 215 1.59 -11.07 -0.46
CA ILE A 215 2.13 -11.34 0.86
C ILE A 215 3.29 -10.36 1.15
N ALA A 216 2.95 -9.19 1.71
CA ALA A 216 3.91 -8.12 1.98
C ALA A 216 4.59 -8.26 3.35
N THR A 217 5.73 -8.94 3.39
CA THR A 217 6.56 -9.10 4.60
C THR A 217 8.03 -9.31 4.28
N HIS A 218 8.90 -8.89 5.19
CA HIS A 218 10.34 -9.21 5.19
C HIS A 218 10.69 -10.26 6.27
N ASP A 219 9.70 -10.76 7.00
CA ASP A 219 9.86 -11.77 8.04
C ASP A 219 10.09 -13.14 7.39
N THR A 220 11.33 -13.60 7.40
CA THR A 220 11.71 -14.85 6.74
C THR A 220 11.02 -16.07 7.33
N GLU A 221 10.67 -16.08 8.63
CA GLU A 221 9.96 -17.22 9.22
C GLU A 221 8.54 -17.32 8.65
N LEU A 222 7.85 -16.19 8.50
CA LEU A 222 6.54 -16.14 7.86
C LEU A 222 6.59 -16.57 6.39
N ILE A 223 7.61 -16.12 5.66
CA ILE A 223 7.81 -16.48 4.25
C ILE A 223 7.98 -18.00 4.11
N HIS A 224 8.91 -18.60 4.86
CA HIS A 224 9.14 -20.06 4.79
C HIS A 224 7.90 -20.85 5.21
N HIS A 225 7.19 -20.40 6.25
CA HIS A 225 5.98 -21.06 6.70
C HIS A 225 4.88 -21.06 5.63
N LEU A 226 4.64 -19.90 5.01
CA LEU A 226 3.61 -19.77 3.97
C LEU A 226 3.99 -20.51 2.69
N ASP A 227 5.26 -20.49 2.29
CA ASP A 227 5.77 -21.23 1.13
C ASP A 227 5.60 -22.76 1.29
N GLN A 228 5.96 -23.27 2.47
CA GLN A 228 5.74 -24.68 2.80
C GLN A 228 4.24 -25.02 2.78
N TRP A 229 3.41 -24.18 3.41
CA TRP A 229 1.97 -24.41 3.47
C TRP A 229 1.31 -24.36 2.08
N ILE A 230 1.70 -23.41 1.22
CA ILE A 230 1.24 -23.30 -0.18
C ILE A 230 1.54 -24.59 -0.94
N SER A 231 2.77 -25.10 -0.80
CA SER A 231 3.22 -26.33 -1.46
C SER A 231 2.45 -27.56 -0.97
N GLU A 232 2.27 -27.72 0.33
CA GLU A 232 1.56 -28.86 0.94
C GLU A 232 0.07 -28.89 0.58
N ASN A 233 -0.56 -27.71 0.46
CA ASN A 233 -1.98 -27.57 0.15
C ASN A 233 -2.27 -27.42 -1.35
N HIS A 234 -1.23 -27.48 -2.21
CA HIS A 234 -1.34 -27.41 -3.66
C HIS A 234 -2.08 -26.15 -4.14
N ILE A 235 -1.83 -25.01 -3.48
CA ILE A 235 -2.42 -23.74 -3.87
C ILE A 235 -1.88 -23.33 -5.25
N PRO A 236 -2.75 -22.96 -6.21
CA PRO A 236 -2.31 -22.51 -7.53
C PRO A 236 -1.54 -21.19 -7.40
N MET A 237 -0.40 -21.11 -8.09
CA MET A 237 0.41 -19.89 -8.22
C MET A 237 0.20 -19.20 -9.56
#